data_AF-A0A8T6NP92-F1
#
_entry.id   AF-A0A8T6NP92-F1
#
_cell.length_a   1.000
_cell.length_b   1.000
_cell.length_c   1.000
_cell.angle_alpha   90.00
_cell.angle_beta   90.00
_cell.angle_gamma   90.00
#
_symmetry.space_group_name_H-M   'P 1'
#
loop_
_entity.id
_entity.type
_entity.pdbx_description
1 polymer ?
#
loop_
_entity_poly.entity_id
_entity_poly.type
_entity_poly.pdbx_seq_one_letter_code
_entity_poly.pdbx_strand_id
1 'polypeptide(L)'
;MHKVNRYFGTPHRYFDPVEHEEEAEVKIEYARTVRIQYQTFLGVWYTMHTVPENDQYILRALQDLQWQKKGARVRAVDVDGRIVNIF
;
A
#
# COMPACT_ATOMS: atom_id res chain seq x y z
N MET A 1 3.56 5.39 -72.80
CA MET A 1 3.80 6.14 -71.55
C MET A 1 2.45 6.36 -70.86
N HIS A 2 2.35 5.98 -69.58
CA HIS A 2 1.22 6.17 -68.62
C HIS A 2 -0.06 5.37 -68.93
N LYS A 3 -0.37 4.22 -68.29
CA LYS A 3 -0.76 3.94 -66.87
C LYS A 3 -1.95 4.80 -66.38
N VAL A 4 -2.99 4.32 -65.68
CA VAL A 4 -3.41 3.02 -65.10
C VAL A 4 -4.82 3.24 -64.49
N ASN A 5 -5.54 2.13 -64.33
CA ASN A 5 -6.61 1.77 -63.37
C ASN A 5 -7.98 2.47 -63.28
N ARG A 6 -8.96 1.58 -63.50
CA ARG A 6 -10.32 1.55 -62.93
C ARG A 6 -10.25 1.47 -61.40
N TYR A 7 -11.08 2.25 -60.71
CA TYR A 7 -11.46 1.94 -59.33
C TYR A 7 -12.96 1.75 -59.26
N PHE A 8 -13.32 0.48 -59.04
CA PHE A 8 -14.63 0.02 -58.61
C PHE A 8 -14.92 0.58 -57.22
N GLY A 9 -16.07 1.22 -57.04
CA GLY A 9 -16.61 1.55 -55.72
C GLY A 9 -17.54 0.46 -55.23
N THR A 10 -17.23 -0.13 -54.07
CA THR A 10 -18.15 -0.83 -53.14
C THR A 10 -17.39 -1.12 -51.83
N PRO A 11 -18.06 -1.34 -50.70
CA PRO A 11 -19.03 -0.50 -50.01
C PRO A 11 -18.50 -0.09 -48.61
N HIS A 12 -19.18 0.83 -47.95
CA HIS A 12 -18.93 1.19 -46.55
C HIS A 12 -18.92 -0.07 -45.66
N ARG A 13 -17.74 -0.43 -45.15
CA ARG A 13 -17.62 -1.28 -43.96
C ARG A 13 -17.98 -0.43 -42.76
N TYR A 14 -19.07 -0.77 -42.10
CA TYR A 14 -19.33 -0.35 -40.73
C TYR A 14 -18.15 -0.83 -39.89
N PHE A 15 -17.36 0.12 -39.38
CA PHE A 15 -16.43 -0.13 -38.29
C PHE A 15 -17.30 -0.30 -37.04
N ASP A 16 -17.42 -1.53 -36.54
CA ASP A 16 -17.82 -1.74 -35.16
C ASP A 16 -16.67 -1.23 -34.27
N PRO A 17 -16.90 -0.27 -33.35
CA PRO A 17 -15.90 0.02 -32.33
C PRO A 17 -15.94 -1.15 -31.32
N VAL A 18 -15.07 -2.13 -31.52
CA VAL A 18 -14.79 -3.15 -30.50
C VAL A 18 -13.62 -2.67 -29.68
N GLU A 19 -13.88 -1.84 -28.66
CA GLU A 19 -12.94 -1.67 -27.54
C GLU A 19 -13.78 -1.53 -26.26
N HIS A 20 -14.18 -2.69 -25.72
CA HIS A 20 -14.42 -2.77 -24.29
C HIS A 20 -13.04 -2.72 -23.64
N GLU A 21 -12.63 -1.52 -23.25
CA GLU A 21 -11.55 -1.33 -22.29
C GLU A 21 -12.02 -2.01 -20.99
N GLU A 22 -11.58 -3.25 -20.76
CA GLU A 22 -11.68 -3.89 -19.46
C GLU A 22 -10.84 -3.04 -18.49
N GLU A 23 -11.50 -2.12 -17.79
CA GLU A 23 -10.93 -1.39 -16.67
C GLU A 23 -10.47 -2.41 -15.63
N ALA A 24 -9.20 -2.80 -15.70
CA ALA A 24 -8.59 -3.66 -14.72
C ALA A 24 -8.68 -2.95 -13.37
N GLU A 25 -9.58 -3.40 -12.51
CA GLU A 25 -9.68 -2.95 -11.12
C GLU A 25 -8.35 -3.22 -10.42
N VAL A 26 -7.48 -2.22 -10.37
CA VAL A 26 -6.27 -2.26 -9.55
C VAL A 26 -6.72 -2.22 -8.09
N LYS A 27 -6.84 -3.39 -7.47
CA LYS A 27 -7.00 -3.51 -6.02
C LYS A 27 -5.74 -2.99 -5.36
N ILE A 28 -5.76 -1.73 -4.92
CA ILE A 28 -4.72 -1.15 -4.09
C ILE A 28 -4.92 -1.72 -2.68
N GLU A 29 -4.21 -2.80 -2.36
CA GLU A 29 -4.11 -3.28 -0.98
C GLU A 29 -3.26 -2.27 -0.20
N TYR A 30 -3.92 -1.38 0.54
CA TYR A 30 -3.22 -0.48 1.45
C TYR A 30 -2.53 -1.32 2.52
N ALA A 31 -1.20 -1.33 2.50
CA ALA A 31 -0.41 -1.96 3.54
C ALA A 31 -0.86 -1.40 4.89
N ARG A 32 -1.37 -2.27 5.77
CA ARG A 32 -1.74 -1.89 7.13
C ARG A 32 -0.50 -1.38 7.86
N THR A 33 -0.68 -0.43 8.77
CA THR A 33 0.41 0.19 9.52
C THR A 33 0.22 0.03 11.02
N VAL A 34 1.34 -0.05 11.72
CA VAL A 34 1.45 -0.25 13.16
C VAL A 34 2.26 0.89 13.75
N ARG A 35 1.76 1.44 14.85
CA ARG A 35 2.38 2.51 15.61
C ARG A 35 3.19 1.90 16.76
N ILE A 36 4.48 2.17 16.80
CA ILE A 36 5.38 1.75 17.86
C ILE A 36 5.45 2.85 18.91
N GLN A 37 5.07 2.51 20.13
CA GLN A 37 4.89 3.46 21.22
C GLN A 37 5.78 3.12 22.42
N TYR A 38 6.14 4.16 23.18
CA TYR A 38 6.76 4.01 24.49
C TYR A 38 5.98 4.79 25.55
N GLN A 39 6.05 4.33 26.79
CA GLN A 39 5.42 5.00 27.94
C GLN A 39 6.42 5.93 28.62
N THR A 40 6.00 7.16 28.89
CA THR A 40 6.77 8.14 29.66
C THR A 40 6.65 7.87 31.16
N PHE A 41 7.49 8.53 31.97
CA PHE A 41 7.43 8.44 33.43
C PHE A 41 6.10 8.94 34.01
N LEU A 42 5.37 9.79 33.28
CA LEU A 42 4.02 10.27 33.62
C LEU A 42 2.91 9.29 33.24
N GLY A 43 3.24 8.13 32.66
CA GLY A 43 2.28 7.13 32.23
C GLY A 43 1.65 7.38 30.85
N VAL A 44 2.04 8.46 30.17
CA VAL A 44 1.52 8.83 28.83
C VAL A 44 2.24 8.04 27.74
N TRP A 45 1.50 7.55 26.75
CA TRP A 45 2.02 6.84 25.58
C TRP A 45 2.30 7.79 24.42
N TYR A 46 3.49 7.66 23.83
CA TYR A 46 3.89 8.42 22.64
C TYR A 46 4.30 7.48 21.51
N THR A 47 3.82 7.75 20.30
CA THR A 47 4.25 7.08 19.08
C THR A 47 5.59 7.64 18.63
N MET A 48 6.58 6.76 18.45
CA MET A 48 7.89 7.14 17.91
C MET A 48 8.02 6.74 16.43
N HIS A 49 7.53 5.56 16.07
CA HIS A 49 7.63 5.03 14.72
C HIS A 49 6.26 4.57 14.23
N THR A 50 6.05 4.68 12.93
CA THR A 50 4.95 4.03 12.23
C THR A 50 5.57 3.14 11.17
N VAL A 51 5.32 1.84 11.25
CA VAL A 51 5.90 0.82 10.37
C VAL A 51 4.78 0.04 9.69
N PRO A 52 5.00 -0.58 8.52
CA PRO A 52 4.03 -1.52 7.97
C PRO A 52 3.78 -2.69 8.93
N GLU A 53 2.59 -3.28 8.87
CA GLU A 53 2.18 -4.45 9.64
C GLU A 53 2.93 -5.70 9.14
N ASN A 54 4.21 -5.77 9.51
CA ASN A 54 5.11 -6.86 9.19
C ASN A 54 5.98 -7.11 10.41
N ASP A 55 5.96 -8.35 10.89
CA ASP A 55 6.56 -8.74 12.16
C ASP A 55 8.05 -8.37 12.27
N GLN A 56 8.81 -8.52 11.19
CA GLN A 56 10.25 -8.20 11.20
C GLN A 56 10.49 -6.70 11.42
N TYR A 57 9.72 -5.83 10.77
CA TYR A 57 9.86 -4.39 10.94
C TYR A 57 9.36 -3.93 12.31
N ILE A 58 8.26 -4.51 12.80
CA ILE A 58 7.71 -4.20 14.12
C ILE A 58 8.71 -4.61 15.21
N LEU A 59 9.25 -5.83 15.15
CA LEU A 59 10.23 -6.34 16.13
C LEU A 59 11.49 -5.48 16.16
N ARG A 60 12.04 -5.15 14.99
CA ARG A 60 13.23 -4.29 14.91
C ARG A 60 12.97 -2.91 15.50
N ALA A 61 11.84 -2.28 15.14
CA ALA A 61 11.49 -0.97 15.68
C ALA A 61 11.24 -0.99 17.20
N LEU A 62 10.68 -2.08 17.74
CA LEU A 62 10.52 -2.26 19.19
C LEU A 62 11.87 -2.39 19.89
N GLN A 63 12.80 -3.18 19.35
CA GLN A 63 14.15 -3.34 19.90
C GLN A 63 14.91 -2.00 19.89
N ASP A 64 14.89 -1.30 18.76
CA ASP A 64 15.54 0.00 18.61
C ASP A 64 14.98 1.01 19.62
N LEU A 65 13.65 1.07 19.77
CA LEU A 65 13.01 1.97 20.73
C LEU A 65 13.33 1.59 22.18
N GLN A 66 13.37 0.30 22.50
CA GLN A 66 13.72 -0.18 23.83
C GLN A 66 15.16 0.20 24.21
N TRP A 67 16.09 0.21 23.25
CA TRP A 67 17.46 0.65 23.46
C TRP A 67 17.57 2.17 23.65
N GLN A 68 16.81 2.95 22.89
CA GLN A 68 16.77 4.41 23.03
C GLN A 68 16.09 4.86 24.33
N LYS A 69 15.06 4.13 24.77
CA LYS A 69 14.24 4.43 25.95
C LYS A 69 14.41 3.34 27.00
N LYS A 70 15.63 3.17 27.51
CA LYS A 70 15.93 2.18 28.55
C LYS A 70 15.01 2.36 29.76
N GLY A 71 14.39 1.25 30.19
CA GLY A 71 13.46 1.22 31.32
C GLY A 71 12.03 1.69 31.01
N ALA A 72 11.77 2.25 29.82
CA ALA A 72 10.41 2.53 29.38
C ALA A 72 9.73 1.24 28.92
N ARG A 73 8.40 1.18 29.10
CA ARG A 73 7.56 0.14 28.49
C ARG A 73 7.36 0.50 27.02
N VAL A 74 7.53 -0.48 26.14
CA VAL A 74 7.29 -0.34 24.69
C VAL A 74 6.13 -1.24 24.26
N ARG A 75 5.38 -0.83 23.23
CA ARG A 75 4.31 -1.64 22.63
C ARG A 75 4.12 -1.27 21.17
N ALA A 76 3.57 -2.21 20.41
CA ALA A 76 3.07 -1.99 19.06
C ALA A 76 1.53 -1.93 19.10
N VAL A 77 0.94 -0.94 18.44
CA VAL A 77 -0.52 -0.81 18.34
C VAL A 77 -0.96 -0.58 16.91
N ASP A 78 -2.10 -1.16 16.52
CA ASP A 78 -2.71 -0.93 15.21
C ASP A 78 -3.29 0.49 15.09
N VAL A 79 -3.94 0.78 13.97
CA VAL A 79 -4.62 2.06 13.73
C VAL A 79 -5.80 2.30 14.68
N ASP A 80 -6.43 1.24 15.17
CA ASP A 80 -7.53 1.27 16.13
C ASP A 80 -7.05 1.40 17.60
N GLY A 81 -5.73 1.32 17.81
CA GLY A 81 -5.11 1.41 19.13
C GLY A 81 -5.07 0.08 19.90
N ARG A 82 -5.39 -1.04 19.26
CA ARG A 82 -5.27 -2.38 19.84
C ARG A 82 -3.81 -2.82 19.83
N ILE A 83 -3.41 -3.57 20.85
CA ILE A 83 -2.06 -4.11 20.93
C ILE A 83 -1.89 -5.17 19.84
N VAL A 84 -0.87 -5.01 19.01
CA VAL A 84 -0.46 -6.02 18.03
C VAL A 84 0.36 -7.06 18.77
N ASN A 85 -0.10 -8.31 18.72
CA ASN A 85 0.61 -9.43 19.33
C ASN A 85 1.52 -10.04 18.28
N ILE A 86 2.81 -10.08 18.57
CA ILE A 86 3.85 -10.57 17.66
C ILE A 86 4.37 -11.85 18.32
N PHE A 87 4.21 -12.98 17.64
CA PHE A 87 4.51 -14.33 18.17
C PHE A 87 5.80 -14.87 17.58
#